data_AF-A0A3P7M6L3-F1
#
_entry.id   AF-A0A3P7M6L3-F1
#
_cell.length_a   1.000
_cell.length_b   1.000
_cell.length_c   1.000
_cell.angle_alpha   90.00
_cell.angle_beta   90.00
_cell.angle_gamma   90.00
#
_symmetry.space_group_name_H-M   'P 1'
#
loop_
_entity.id
_entity.type
_entity.pdbx_description
1 polymer ?
#
loop_
_entity_poly.entity_id
_entity_poly.type
_entity_poly.pdbx_seq_one_letter_code
_entity_poly.pdbx_strand_id
1 'polypeptide(L)'
;MGQLTATLSYAIYDLAGFTLMFAIVFAAFVQAGYLMFGRSSVEFCTFSQTAFVLYRIILGDFDMDAIKAAHPVLGPFYFIIYIFFVFFVLLNMFLAIIGEAYSKVKERMAKRPNDFKLMGYLRQESPFSNF
;
A
#
# COMPACT_ATOMS: atom_id res chain seq x y z
N MET A 1 14.57 23.93 0.49
CA MET A 1 13.20 23.38 0.45
C MET A 1 13.05 22.11 -0.42
N GLY A 2 14.10 21.53 -1.02
CA GLY A 2 13.95 20.41 -1.98
C GLY A 2 14.04 18.98 -1.42
N GLN A 3 14.48 18.76 -0.18
CA GLN A 3 14.66 17.40 0.35
C GLN A 3 13.32 16.69 0.58
N LEU A 4 12.30 17.40 1.05
CA LEU A 4 10.97 16.83 1.27
C LEU A 4 10.31 16.43 -0.06
N THR A 5 10.40 17.28 -1.09
CA THR A 5 9.87 17.00 -2.43
C THR A 5 10.59 15.83 -3.11
N ALA A 6 11.93 15.74 -2.96
CA ALA A 6 12.69 14.61 -3.49
C ALA A 6 12.35 13.28 -2.79
N THR A 7 12.12 13.32 -1.48
CA THR A 7 11.73 12.12 -0.71
C THR A 7 10.30 11.69 -1.05
N LEU A 8 9.38 12.65 -1.21
CA LEU A 8 8.01 12.40 -1.62
C LEU A 8 7.92 11.81 -3.04
N SER A 9 8.74 12.30 -3.97
CA SER A 9 8.81 11.78 -5.34
C SER A 9 9.26 10.32 -5.37
N TYR A 10 10.26 9.95 -4.56
CA TYR A 10 10.68 8.55 -4.43
C TYR A 10 9.59 7.66 -3.84
N ALA A 11 8.92 8.11 -2.77
CA ALA A 11 7.85 7.34 -2.13
C ALA A 11 6.58 7.20 -3.00
N ILE A 12 6.35 8.14 -3.93
CA ILE A 12 5.19 8.13 -4.84
C ILE A 12 5.23 6.93 -5.79
N TYR A 13 6.39 6.47 -6.23
CA TYR A 13 6.48 5.33 -7.15
C TYR A 13 6.01 4.02 -6.49
N ASP A 14 6.42 3.79 -5.25
CA ASP A 14 5.97 2.64 -4.46
C ASP A 14 4.47 2.76 -4.11
N LEU A 15 4.03 3.97 -3.77
CA LEU A 15 2.62 4.25 -3.48
C LEU A 15 1.72 4.09 -4.72
N ALA A 16 2.22 4.41 -5.91
CA ALA A 16 1.46 4.31 -7.16
C ALA A 16 1.14 2.85 -7.51
N GLY A 17 2.12 1.94 -7.37
CA GLY A 17 1.90 0.51 -7.59
C GLY A 17 0.87 -0.07 -6.61
N PHE A 18 0.92 0.37 -5.35
CA PHE A 18 -0.06 -0.01 -4.34
C PHE A 18 -1.46 0.54 -4.63
N THR A 19 -1.54 1.81 -5.00
CA THR A 19 -2.80 2.49 -5.35
C THR A 19 -3.47 1.80 -6.53
N LEU A 20 -2.70 1.34 -7.52
CA LEU A 20 -3.23 0.60 -8.66
C LEU A 20 -3.82 -0.76 -8.23
N MET A 21 -3.10 -1.51 -7.39
CA MET A 21 -3.60 -2.79 -6.86
C MET A 21 -4.88 -2.59 -6.05
N PHE A 22 -4.90 -1.59 -5.17
CA PHE A 22 -6.09 -1.22 -4.40
C PHE A 22 -7.26 -0.84 -5.32
N ALA A 23 -7.03 -0.01 -6.35
CA ALA A 23 -8.06 0.43 -7.28
C ALA A 23 -8.71 -0.74 -8.03
N ILE A 24 -7.91 -1.73 -8.46
CA ILE A 24 -8.42 -2.94 -9.14
C ILE A 24 -9.32 -3.76 -8.21
N VAL A 25 -8.84 -4.04 -7.00
CA VAL A 25 -9.62 -4.80 -6.00
C VAL A 25 -10.88 -4.03 -5.64
N PHE A 26 -10.76 -2.75 -5.33
CA PHE A 26 -11.87 -1.87 -4.97
C PHE A 26 -12.92 -1.82 -6.08
N ALA A 27 -12.53 -1.58 -7.33
CA ALA A 27 -13.46 -1.54 -8.46
C ALA A 27 -14.18 -2.88 -8.67
N ALA A 28 -13.48 -4.01 -8.52
CA ALA A 28 -14.09 -5.33 -8.63
C ALA A 28 -15.16 -5.56 -7.55
N PHE A 29 -14.88 -5.17 -6.30
CA PHE A 29 -15.87 -5.24 -5.23
C PHE A 29 -17.03 -4.25 -5.46
N VAL A 30 -16.77 -3.01 -5.86
CA VAL A 30 -17.85 -2.05 -6.18
C VAL A 30 -18.79 -2.62 -7.24
N GLN A 31 -18.25 -3.21 -8.31
CA GLN A 31 -19.05 -3.82 -9.37
C GLN A 31 -19.82 -5.05 -8.87
N ALA A 32 -19.18 -5.92 -8.07
CA ALA A 32 -19.84 -7.09 -7.49
C ALA A 32 -20.97 -6.69 -6.53
N GLY A 33 -20.73 -5.74 -5.62
CA GLY A 33 -21.72 -5.24 -4.68
C GLY A 33 -22.90 -4.55 -5.37
N TYR A 34 -22.63 -3.77 -6.42
CA TYR A 34 -23.67 -3.15 -7.25
C TYR A 34 -24.56 -4.21 -7.92
N LEU A 35 -23.97 -5.27 -8.48
CA LEU A 35 -24.71 -6.33 -9.16
C LEU A 35 -25.47 -7.24 -8.17
N MET A 36 -24.88 -7.56 -7.02
CA MET A 36 -25.47 -8.45 -6.02
C MET A 36 -26.57 -7.75 -5.19
N PHE A 37 -26.33 -6.52 -4.75
CA PHE A 37 -27.16 -5.83 -3.77
C PHE A 37 -27.89 -4.60 -4.33
N GLY A 38 -27.59 -4.17 -5.56
CA GLY A 38 -28.16 -2.92 -6.11
C GLY A 38 -29.67 -2.93 -6.33
N ARG A 39 -30.31 -4.11 -6.36
CA ARG A 39 -31.78 -4.23 -6.37
C ARG A 39 -32.41 -4.30 -4.98
N SER A 40 -31.63 -4.69 -3.96
CA SER A 40 -32.14 -4.95 -2.61
C SER A 40 -31.89 -3.82 -1.63
N SER A 41 -30.90 -2.96 -1.88
CA SER A 41 -30.57 -1.82 -1.01
C SER A 41 -30.35 -0.55 -1.82
N VAL A 42 -30.89 0.56 -1.32
CA VAL A 42 -30.70 1.91 -1.89
C VAL A 42 -29.22 2.31 -1.84
N GLU A 43 -28.47 1.86 -0.84
CA GLU A 43 -27.05 2.19 -0.68
C GLU A 43 -26.15 1.55 -1.76
N PHE A 44 -26.64 0.47 -2.38
CA PHE A 44 -25.95 -0.25 -3.45
C PHE A 44 -26.57 0.03 -4.84
N CYS A 45 -27.55 0.93 -4.93
CA CYS A 45 -28.37 1.16 -6.13
C CYS A 45 -27.63 1.90 -7.25
N THR A 46 -26.51 2.57 -6.94
CA THR A 46 -25.64 3.20 -7.95
C THR A 46 -24.18 2.83 -7.70
N PHE A 47 -23.38 2.83 -8.77
CA PHE A 47 -21.93 2.58 -8.66
C PHE A 47 -21.25 3.55 -7.69
N SER A 48 -21.62 4.84 -7.75
CA SER A 48 -21.05 5.88 -6.88
C SER A 48 -21.43 5.69 -5.41
N GLN A 49 -22.69 5.38 -5.10
CA GLN A 49 -23.12 5.10 -3.73
C GLN A 49 -22.46 3.83 -3.19
N THR A 50 -22.39 2.78 -4.00
CA THR A 50 -21.70 1.53 -3.65
C THR A 50 -20.23 1.81 -3.33
N ALA A 51 -19.53 2.56 -4.18
CA ALA A 51 -18.16 3.00 -3.92
C ALA A 51 -18.03 3.78 -2.61
N PHE A 52 -18.97 4.70 -2.33
CA PHE A 52 -18.96 5.46 -1.09
C PHE A 52 -19.13 4.58 0.15
N VAL A 53 -20.05 3.60 0.12
CA VAL A 53 -20.25 2.62 1.21
C VAL A 53 -18.99 1.79 1.42
N LEU A 54 -18.42 1.23 0.35
CA LEU A 54 -17.19 0.45 0.43
C LEU A 54 -15.99 1.27 0.92
N TYR A 55 -15.93 2.56 0.60
CA TYR A 55 -14.93 3.47 1.14
C TYR A 55 -15.13 3.76 2.64
N ARG A 56 -16.37 4.00 3.08
CA ARG A 56 -16.71 4.17 4.51
C ARG A 56 -16.33 2.93 5.33
N ILE A 57 -16.55 1.73 4.78
CA ILE A 57 -16.11 0.48 5.41
C ILE A 57 -14.59 0.46 5.65
N ILE A 58 -13.78 0.98 4.73
CA ILE A 58 -12.32 1.08 4.91
C ILE A 58 -11.96 2.02 6.07
N LEU A 59 -12.71 3.12 6.22
CA LEU A 59 -12.54 4.07 7.33
C LEU A 59 -13.00 3.50 8.69
N GLY A 60 -13.60 2.30 8.69
CA GLY A 60 -14.18 1.68 9.88
C GLY A 60 -15.58 2.19 10.23
N ASP A 61 -16.16 3.04 9.38
CA ASP A 61 -17.52 3.55 9.53
C ASP A 61 -18.47 2.71 8.68
N PHE A 62 -19.07 1.69 9.27
CA PHE A 62 -19.98 0.79 8.56
C PHE A 62 -21.27 0.59 9.34
N ASP A 63 -22.39 0.55 8.60
CA ASP A 63 -23.70 0.24 9.15
C ASP A 63 -24.02 -1.25 8.93
N MET A 64 -23.91 -2.03 9.99
CA MET A 64 -24.22 -3.46 9.95
C MET A 64 -25.69 -3.74 9.69
N ASP A 65 -26.59 -2.85 10.09
CA ASP A 65 -28.01 -3.02 9.87
C ASP A 65 -28.35 -2.79 8.39
N ALA A 66 -27.71 -1.81 7.75
CA ALA A 66 -27.82 -1.60 6.31
C ALA A 66 -27.29 -2.79 5.48
N ILE A 67 -26.16 -3.39 5.89
CA ILE A 67 -25.59 -4.58 5.23
C ILE A 67 -26.52 -5.80 5.37
N LYS A 68 -27.10 -6.02 6.56
CA LYS A 68 -28.05 -7.10 6.79
C LYS A 68 -29.38 -6.88 6.07
N ALA A 69 -29.82 -5.63 5.98
CA ALA A 69 -31.03 -5.24 5.24
C ALA A 69 -30.89 -5.52 3.74
N ALA A 70 -29.68 -5.38 3.17
CA ALA A 70 -29.42 -5.75 1.79
C ALA A 70 -29.56 -7.27 1.56
N HIS A 71 -28.91 -8.08 2.40
CA HIS A 71 -29.15 -9.52 2.45
C HIS A 71 -28.63 -10.11 3.78
N PRO A 72 -29.46 -10.89 4.52
CA PRO A 72 -29.12 -11.32 5.88
C PRO A 72 -27.90 -12.24 5.96
N VAL A 73 -27.67 -13.08 4.94
CA VAL A 73 -26.52 -14.02 4.89
C VAL A 73 -25.39 -13.54 3.96
N LEU A 74 -25.71 -13.21 2.70
CA LEU A 74 -24.71 -12.80 1.70
C LEU A 74 -24.04 -11.45 2.02
N GLY A 75 -24.75 -10.51 2.64
CA GLY A 75 -24.19 -9.19 3.00
C GLY A 75 -22.99 -9.31 3.95
N PRO A 76 -23.16 -9.95 5.13
CA PRO A 76 -22.05 -10.18 6.05
C PRO A 76 -20.91 -11.01 5.46
N PHE A 77 -21.23 -12.02 4.64
CA PHE A 77 -20.21 -12.84 3.97
C PHE A 77 -19.36 -12.01 2.99
N TYR A 78 -20.02 -11.21 2.16
CA TYR A 78 -19.38 -10.27 1.25
C TYR A 78 -18.50 -9.26 2.00
N PHE A 79 -19.01 -8.72 3.11
CA PHE A 79 -18.28 -7.78 3.97
C PHE A 79 -17.00 -8.38 4.55
N ILE A 80 -17.06 -9.62 5.09
CA ILE A 80 -15.89 -10.31 5.63
C ILE A 80 -14.82 -10.52 4.55
N ILE A 81 -15.23 -10.98 3.37
CA ILE A 81 -14.31 -11.17 2.23
C ILE A 81 -13.67 -9.84 1.84
N TYR A 82 -14.46 -8.77 1.72
CA TYR A 82 -13.95 -7.45 1.36
C TYR A 82 -12.91 -6.95 2.37
N ILE A 83 -13.19 -7.03 3.67
CA ILE A 83 -12.23 -6.65 4.72
C ILE A 83 -10.95 -7.48 4.63
N PHE A 84 -11.07 -8.79 4.43
CA PHE A 84 -9.90 -9.66 4.30
C PHE A 84 -9.00 -9.22 3.13
N PHE A 85 -9.58 -8.93 1.97
CA PHE A 85 -8.84 -8.45 0.81
C PHE A 85 -8.22 -7.07 1.04
N VAL A 86 -8.96 -6.12 1.61
CA VAL A 86 -8.42 -4.78 1.94
C VAL A 86 -7.25 -4.90 2.92
N PHE A 87 -7.38 -5.73 3.95
CA PHE A 87 -6.32 -5.96 4.92
C PHE A 87 -5.10 -6.60 4.28
N PHE A 88 -5.29 -7.58 3.38
CA PHE A 88 -4.20 -8.19 2.63
C PHE A 88 -3.47 -7.19 1.73
N VAL A 89 -4.23 -6.30 1.07
CA VAL A 89 -3.68 -5.19 0.29
C VAL A 89 -2.84 -4.30 1.22
N LEU A 90 -3.40 -3.79 2.32
CA LEU A 90 -2.65 -2.96 3.29
C LEU A 90 -1.39 -3.65 3.85
N LEU A 91 -1.46 -4.96 4.14
CA LEU A 91 -0.29 -5.75 4.57
C LEU A 91 0.79 -5.81 3.50
N ASN A 92 0.42 -6.00 2.23
CA ASN A 92 1.39 -5.98 1.13
C ASN A 92 2.04 -4.60 0.97
N MET A 93 1.32 -3.51 1.24
CA MET A 93 1.93 -2.17 1.31
C MET A 93 2.99 -2.11 2.41
N PHE A 94 2.65 -2.59 3.60
CA PHE A 94 3.56 -2.57 4.75
C PHE A 94 4.82 -3.41 4.48
N LEU A 95 4.66 -4.60 3.89
CA LEU A 95 5.78 -5.45 3.49
C LEU A 95 6.65 -4.80 2.41
N ALA A 96 6.05 -4.09 1.44
CA ALA A 96 6.78 -3.36 0.42
C ALA A 96 7.66 -2.26 1.03
N ILE A 97 7.10 -1.46 1.95
CA ILE A 97 7.84 -0.39 2.65
C ILE A 97 9.01 -0.96 3.45
N ILE A 98 8.80 -2.04 4.20
CA ILE A 98 9.88 -2.72 4.94
C ILE A 98 10.93 -3.27 3.98
N GLY A 99 10.50 -3.89 2.88
CA GLY A 99 11.39 -4.42 1.85
C GLY A 99 12.28 -3.34 1.24
N GLU A 100 11.71 -2.18 0.90
CA GLU A 100 12.45 -1.03 0.37
C GLU A 100 13.46 -0.50 1.40
N ALA A 101 13.04 -0.34 2.66
CA ALA A 101 13.92 0.08 3.75
C ALA A 101 15.08 -0.90 3.99
N TYR A 102 14.79 -2.21 3.99
CA TYR A 102 15.80 -3.26 4.14
C TYR A 102 16.80 -3.27 2.99
N SER A 103 16.32 -3.11 1.75
CA SER A 103 17.16 -3.01 0.55
C SER A 103 18.12 -1.81 0.64
N LYS A 104 17.61 -0.62 1.02
CA LYS A 104 18.42 0.59 1.21
C LYS A 104 19.53 0.41 2.26
N VAL A 105 19.24 -0.26 3.38
CA VAL A 105 20.24 -0.54 4.42
C VAL A 105 21.29 -1.53 3.91
N LYS A 106 20.85 -2.60 3.23
CA LYS A 106 21.75 -3.60 2.64
C LYS A 106 22.69 -2.97 1.62
N GLU A 107 22.20 -2.07 0.76
CA GLU A 107 23.02 -1.35 -0.22
C GLU A 107 24.06 -0.43 0.44
N ARG A 108 23.67 0.31 1.49
CA ARG A 108 24.62 1.15 2.27
C ARG A 108 25.71 0.32 2.94
N MET A 109 25.36 -0.85 3.47
CA MET A 109 26.34 -1.77 4.04
C MET A 109 27.25 -2.39 2.98
N ALA A 110 26.75 -2.64 1.76
CA ALA A 110 27.55 -3.17 0.66
C ALA A 110 28.50 -2.13 0.03
N LYS A 111 28.19 -0.82 0.09
CA LYS A 111 29.10 0.25 -0.37
C LYS A 111 30.24 0.54 0.61
N ARG A 112 30.01 0.40 1.92
CA ARG A 112 31.03 0.58 2.98
C ARG A 112 32.32 -0.24 2.83
N PRO A 113 32.34 -1.54 2.45
CA PRO A 113 33.58 -2.28 2.28
C PRO A 113 34.43 -1.74 1.12
N ASN A 114 33.84 -1.11 0.11
CA ASN A 114 34.60 -0.50 -0.99
C ASN A 114 35.24 0.83 -0.57
N ASP A 115 34.56 1.66 0.22
CA ASP A 115 35.17 2.87 0.79
C ASP A 115 36.31 2.53 1.76
N PHE A 116 36.17 1.47 2.57
CA PHE A 116 37.24 1.00 3.45
C PHE A 116 38.45 0.46 2.66
N LYS A 117 38.22 -0.26 1.55
CA LYS A 117 39.29 -0.71 0.66
C LYS A 117 39.97 0.46 -0.08
N LEU A 118 39.19 1.42 -0.58
CA LEU A 118 39.71 2.61 -1.26
C LEU A 118 40.54 3.49 -0.30
N MET A 119 40.08 3.65 0.94
CA MET A 119 40.83 4.36 1.99
C MET A 119 42.12 3.63 2.38
N GLY A 120 42.16 2.29 2.27
CA GLY A 120 43.37 1.49 2.39
C GLY A 120 44.36 1.72 1.26
N TYR A 121 43.90 1.79 0.01
CA TYR A 121 44.74 2.09 -1.15
C TYR A 121 45.30 3.52 -1.10
N LEU A 122 44.47 4.51 -0.76
CA LEU A 122 44.91 5.91 -0.62
C LEU A 122 45.93 6.11 0.50
N ARG A 123 45.88 5.27 1.55
CA ARG A 123 46.88 5.28 2.64
C ARG A 123 48.17 4.56 2.26
N GLN A 124 48.10 3.57 1.36
CA GLN A 124 49.27 2.82 0.91
C GLN A 124 50.08 3.58 -0.16
N GLU A 125 49.42 4.43 -0.96
CA GLU A 125 50.06 5.27 -1.98
C GLU A 125 50.58 6.63 -1.47
N SER A 126 50.68 6.86 -0.16
CA SER A 126 51.42 8.01 0.38
C SER A 126 52.84 7.61 0.79
N PRO A 127 53.83 7.59 -0.13
CA PRO A 127 55.22 7.74 0.25
C PRO A 127 55.43 9.23 0.62
N PHE A 128 56.26 9.51 1.62
CA PHE A 128 56.64 10.85 2.12
C PHE A 128 55.80 11.45 3.26
N SER A 129 55.81 10.75 4.40
CA SER A 129 55.95 11.39 5.72
C SER A 129 57.41 11.28 6.24
N ASN A 130 58.38 11.19 5.33
CA ASN A 130 59.82 11.21 5.62
C ASN A 130 60.50 12.24 4.72
N PHE A 131 60.16 13.52 4.89
CA PHE A 131 61.05 14.69 4.81
C PHE A 131 60.26 15.96 5.16
#